data_AF-K9W989-F1
#
_entry.id   AF-K9W989-F1
#
_cell.length_a   1.000
_cell.length_b   1.000
_cell.length_c   1.000
_cell.angle_alpha   90.00
_cell.angle_beta   90.00
_cell.angle_gamma   90.00
#
_symmetry.space_group_name_H-M   'P 1'
#
loop_
_entity.id
_entity.type
_entity.pdbx_description
1 polymer ?
#
loop_
_entity_poly.entity_id
_entity_poly.type
_entity_poly.pdbx_seq_one_letter_code
_entity_poly.pdbx_strand_id
1 'polypeptide(L)'
;MMLKQSALACVTVLTALTLGSLPLVAQTPTTTEGTPTTERRLDRSVLIDLNRAKNLARQAAERANGGLGFYRAESSMHGPAAQSPYVDNGNGTWTFTFRGTMPGETIPSYESVVTVSTEGNVTMDYNGPVRASTP
;
A
#
# COMPACT_ATOMS: atom_id res chain seq x y z
N MET A 1 53.48 18.73 7.12
CA MET A 1 53.02 17.42 6.60
C MET A 1 51.61 17.61 6.02
N MET A 2 51.46 18.53 5.07
CA MET A 2 51.43 18.35 3.59
C MET A 2 50.13 17.75 3.06
N LEU A 3 49.20 18.68 2.83
CA LEU A 3 48.05 18.65 1.92
C LEU A 3 48.49 18.28 0.49
N LYS A 4 47.65 17.54 -0.25
CA LYS A 4 47.70 17.52 -1.72
C LYS A 4 46.31 17.78 -2.30
N GLN A 5 46.08 19.03 -2.67
CA GLN A 5 45.14 19.44 -3.71
C GLN A 5 45.86 19.32 -5.06
N SER A 6 45.19 18.86 -6.11
CA SER A 6 45.53 19.23 -7.49
C SER A 6 44.31 19.02 -8.38
N ALA A 7 43.73 20.15 -8.79
CA ALA A 7 42.76 20.29 -9.86
C ALA A 7 43.44 20.13 -11.23
N LEU A 8 42.69 19.77 -12.27
CA LEU A 8 42.90 20.36 -13.59
C LEU A 8 41.59 20.38 -14.39
N ALA A 9 41.30 21.56 -14.90
CA ALA A 9 40.16 21.94 -15.72
C ALA A 9 40.48 21.80 -17.23
N CYS A 10 39.47 21.63 -18.08
CA CYS A 10 39.39 22.21 -19.43
C CYS A 10 37.97 22.08 -20.00
N VAL A 11 37.21 23.19 -20.04
CA VAL A 11 36.93 24.03 -21.23
C VAL A 11 35.76 23.51 -22.09
N THR A 12 34.61 24.12 -21.81
CA THR A 12 33.46 24.54 -22.64
C THR A 12 33.26 23.95 -24.05
N VAL A 13 32.04 23.46 -24.28
CA VAL A 13 31.28 23.79 -25.50
C VAL A 13 29.88 24.26 -25.09
N LEU A 14 29.58 25.49 -25.50
CA LEU A 14 28.30 26.16 -25.46
C LEU A 14 27.47 25.65 -26.65
N THR A 15 26.33 24.99 -26.40
CA THR A 15 25.31 24.74 -27.44
C THR A 15 23.98 25.36 -27.06
N ALA A 16 23.46 26.10 -28.02
CA ALA A 16 22.35 27.02 -27.93
C ALA A 16 20.99 26.34 -27.69
N LEU A 17 20.22 26.96 -26.78
CA LEU A 17 18.86 27.46 -26.99
C LEU A 17 17.96 26.71 -27.99
N THR A 18 17.00 25.94 -27.48
CA THR A 18 15.60 26.02 -27.96
C THR A 18 14.66 25.96 -26.78
N LEU A 19 14.03 27.10 -26.48
CA LEU A 19 12.86 27.20 -25.61
C LEU A 19 11.70 26.45 -26.28
N GLY A 20 11.51 25.18 -25.90
CA GLY A 20 10.28 24.46 -26.19
C GLY A 20 9.18 25.05 -25.31
N SER A 21 8.46 26.03 -25.83
CA SER A 21 7.20 26.51 -25.26
C SER A 21 6.19 25.37 -25.35
N LEU A 22 6.03 24.61 -24.26
CA LEU A 22 4.88 23.73 -24.13
C LEU A 22 3.64 24.63 -24.13
N PRO A 23 2.61 24.33 -24.95
CA PRO A 23 1.34 25.03 -24.82
C PRO A 23 0.86 24.82 -23.38
N LEU A 24 0.79 25.91 -22.63
CA LEU A 24 0.02 25.99 -21.41
C LEU A 24 -1.43 25.78 -21.84
N VAL A 25 -1.87 24.53 -21.89
CA VAL A 25 -3.30 24.22 -21.86
C VAL A 25 -3.75 24.69 -20.49
N ALA A 26 -4.21 25.93 -20.43
CA ALA A 26 -5.08 26.38 -19.37
C ALA A 26 -6.27 25.42 -19.41
N GLN A 27 -6.26 24.43 -18.51
CA GLN A 27 -7.48 23.72 -18.20
C GLN A 27 -8.41 24.80 -17.68
N THR A 28 -9.30 25.29 -18.54
CA THR A 28 -10.52 25.90 -18.07
C THR A 28 -11.12 24.82 -17.20
N PRO A 29 -11.28 25.02 -15.88
CA PRO A 29 -12.15 24.14 -15.14
C PRO A 29 -13.50 24.27 -15.84
N THR A 30 -13.86 23.26 -16.63
CA THR A 30 -15.25 23.04 -16.94
C THR A 30 -15.84 22.69 -15.59
N THR A 31 -16.34 23.72 -14.91
CA THR A 31 -17.31 23.59 -13.85
C THR A 31 -18.50 22.88 -14.47
N THR A 32 -18.40 21.56 -14.54
CA THR A 32 -19.60 20.73 -14.51
C THR A 32 -20.06 20.85 -13.07
N GLU A 33 -20.92 21.83 -12.85
CA GLU A 33 -21.73 22.00 -11.66
C GLU A 33 -22.64 20.77 -11.52
N GLY A 34 -22.03 19.65 -11.14
CA GLY A 34 -22.70 18.58 -10.42
C GLY A 34 -22.22 18.73 -8.99
N THR A 35 -23.10 19.17 -8.10
CA THR A 35 -22.90 19.16 -6.64
C THR A 35 -22.08 17.93 -6.26
N PRO A 36 -20.86 18.06 -5.69
CA PRO A 36 -20.12 16.90 -5.24
C PRO A 36 -20.92 16.28 -4.11
N THR A 37 -21.68 15.23 -4.43
CA THR A 37 -22.54 14.51 -3.51
C THR A 37 -21.66 14.02 -2.37
N THR A 38 -21.92 14.49 -1.15
CA THR A 38 -21.19 14.14 0.08
C THR A 38 -20.92 12.63 0.19
N GLU A 39 -21.88 11.81 -0.26
CA GLU A 39 -21.80 10.35 -0.43
C GLU A 39 -20.55 9.88 -1.19
N ARG A 40 -20.29 10.41 -2.40
CA ARG A 40 -19.14 9.99 -3.23
C ARG A 40 -17.79 10.31 -2.57
N ARG A 41 -17.75 11.37 -1.75
CA ARG A 41 -16.55 11.73 -0.98
C ARG A 41 -16.35 10.77 0.19
N LEU A 42 -17.42 10.44 0.91
CA LEU A 42 -17.42 9.45 1.99
C LEU A 42 -16.94 8.08 1.50
N ASP A 43 -17.50 7.60 0.38
CA ASP A 43 -17.10 6.32 -0.24
C ASP A 43 -15.61 6.27 -0.56
N ARG A 44 -15.07 7.38 -1.10
CA ARG A 44 -13.64 7.46 -1.43
C ARG A 44 -12.76 7.45 -0.18
N SER A 45 -13.13 8.18 0.88
CA SER A 45 -12.37 8.12 2.14
C SER A 45 -12.37 6.71 2.72
N VAL A 46 -13.52 6.03 2.73
CA VAL A 46 -13.62 4.65 3.23
C VAL A 46 -12.70 3.72 2.45
N LEU A 47 -12.65 3.82 1.11
CA LEU A 47 -11.75 3.00 0.30
C LEU A 47 -10.27 3.27 0.57
N ILE A 48 -9.89 4.52 0.83
CA ILE A 48 -8.51 4.90 1.20
C ILE A 48 -8.14 4.28 2.55
N ASP A 49 -9.02 4.41 3.54
CA ASP A 49 -8.80 3.91 4.89
C ASP A 49 -8.78 2.38 4.92
N LEU A 50 -9.68 1.72 4.18
CA LEU A 50 -9.66 0.27 3.99
C LEU A 50 -8.36 -0.20 3.34
N ASN A 51 -7.85 0.51 2.33
CA ASN A 51 -6.57 0.15 1.70
C ASN A 51 -5.39 0.33 2.66
N ARG A 52 -5.41 1.38 3.49
CA ARG A 52 -4.44 1.54 4.57
C ARG A 52 -4.53 0.37 5.56
N ALA A 53 -5.73 0.03 6.01
CA ALA A 53 -5.98 -1.05 6.96
C ALA A 53 -5.48 -2.40 6.43
N LYS A 54 -5.80 -2.74 5.16
CA LYS A 54 -5.28 -3.92 4.47
C LYS A 54 -3.76 -3.98 4.48
N ASN A 55 -3.10 -2.86 4.15
CA ASN A 55 -1.64 -2.81 4.11
C ASN A 55 -1.02 -2.95 5.51
N LEU A 56 -1.66 -2.41 6.55
CA LEU A 56 -1.24 -2.59 7.94
C LEU A 56 -1.40 -4.05 8.38
N ALA A 57 -2.54 -4.67 8.06
CA ALA A 57 -2.80 -6.08 8.35
C ALA A 57 -1.76 -6.99 7.70
N ARG A 58 -1.50 -6.79 6.40
CA ARG A 58 -0.47 -7.51 5.64
C ARG A 58 0.91 -7.37 6.29
N GLN A 59 1.33 -6.14 6.58
CA GLN A 59 2.64 -5.87 7.20
C GLN A 59 2.76 -6.51 8.59
N ALA A 60 1.68 -6.50 9.38
CA ALA A 60 1.67 -7.11 10.70
C ALA A 60 1.88 -8.63 10.62
N ALA A 61 1.19 -9.31 9.71
CA ALA A 61 1.38 -10.74 9.49
C ALA A 61 2.78 -11.06 8.94
N GLU A 62 3.27 -10.30 7.96
CA GLU A 62 4.62 -10.48 7.43
C GLU A 62 5.67 -10.31 8.53
N ARG A 63 5.55 -9.29 9.38
CA ARG A 63 6.46 -9.06 10.50
C ARG A 63 6.37 -10.17 11.55
N ALA A 64 5.17 -10.63 11.89
CA ALA A 64 4.96 -11.69 12.87
C ALA A 64 5.54 -13.04 12.43
N ASN A 65 5.63 -13.28 11.12
CA ASN A 65 6.12 -14.52 10.54
C ASN A 65 7.57 -14.42 10.00
N GLY A 66 8.39 -13.54 10.59
CA GLY A 66 9.83 -13.45 10.28
C GLY A 66 10.18 -12.58 9.07
N GLY A 67 9.21 -11.90 8.47
CA GLY A 67 9.40 -10.97 7.36
C GLY A 67 9.36 -11.63 5.99
N LEU A 68 9.60 -10.81 4.96
CA LEU A 68 9.40 -11.15 3.55
C LEU A 68 10.29 -12.28 2.99
N GLY A 69 11.32 -12.69 3.75
CA GLY A 69 12.18 -13.83 3.43
C GLY A 69 11.59 -15.18 3.89
N PHE A 70 10.62 -15.16 4.80
CA PHE A 70 10.03 -16.37 5.40
C PHE A 70 8.52 -16.46 5.17
N TYR A 71 7.86 -15.34 4.89
CA TYR A 71 6.42 -15.28 4.72
C TYR A 71 5.99 -14.26 3.67
N ARG A 72 5.01 -14.64 2.85
CA ARG A 72 4.29 -13.77 1.92
C ARG A 72 2.80 -13.98 2.10
N ALA A 73 2.07 -12.90 2.38
CA ALA A 73 0.61 -12.94 2.38
C ALA A 73 0.10 -13.29 0.97
N GLU A 74 -1.04 -13.98 0.90
CA GLU A 74 -1.73 -14.36 -0.33
C GLU A 74 -2.00 -13.15 -1.25
N SER A 75 -2.21 -13.44 -2.54
CA SER A 75 -2.33 -12.42 -3.60
C SER A 75 -3.45 -11.41 -3.36
N SER A 76 -4.55 -11.81 -2.73
CA SER A 76 -5.71 -10.97 -2.39
C SER A 76 -5.32 -9.76 -1.51
N MET A 77 -4.23 -9.86 -0.74
CA MET A 77 -3.73 -8.78 0.12
C MET A 77 -2.89 -7.73 -0.64
N HIS A 78 -2.49 -8.02 -1.89
CA HIS A 78 -1.70 -7.10 -2.72
C HIS A 78 -2.55 -6.31 -3.73
N GLY A 79 -3.78 -6.78 -4.01
CA GLY A 79 -4.71 -6.16 -4.95
C GLY A 79 -5.56 -5.02 -4.38
N PRO A 80 -6.64 -4.62 -5.08
CA PRO A 80 -7.63 -3.67 -4.57
C PRO A 80 -8.17 -4.10 -3.21
N ALA A 81 -8.30 -3.15 -2.26
CA ALA A 81 -8.68 -3.50 -0.90
C ALA A 81 -10.11 -4.05 -0.76
N ALA A 82 -11.01 -3.63 -1.64
CA ALA A 82 -12.36 -4.17 -1.72
C ALA A 82 -12.43 -5.65 -2.15
N GLN A 83 -11.32 -6.22 -2.65
CA GLN A 83 -11.21 -7.63 -3.05
C GLN A 83 -10.43 -8.47 -2.02
N SER A 84 -9.93 -7.86 -0.95
CA SER A 84 -9.26 -8.57 0.13
C SER A 84 -10.28 -9.27 1.04
N PRO A 85 -9.91 -10.36 1.72
CA PRO A 85 -10.80 -11.07 2.62
C PRO A 85 -10.92 -10.31 3.95
N TYR A 86 -11.83 -9.34 3.99
CA TYR A 86 -12.11 -8.55 5.19
C TYR A 86 -13.59 -8.60 5.60
N VAL A 87 -13.82 -8.36 6.89
CA VAL A 87 -15.12 -8.08 7.48
C VAL A 87 -15.09 -6.66 8.03
N ASP A 88 -16.10 -5.85 7.71
CA ASP A 88 -16.37 -4.60 8.40
C ASP A 88 -17.16 -4.89 9.67
N ASN A 89 -16.59 -4.53 10.81
CA ASN A 89 -17.18 -4.81 12.12
C ASN A 89 -18.24 -3.77 12.54
N GLY A 90 -18.47 -2.73 11.73
CA GLY A 90 -19.47 -1.68 12.00
C GLY A 90 -19.10 -0.71 13.14
N ASN A 91 -17.91 -0.86 13.72
CA ASN A 91 -17.40 -0.07 14.84
C ASN A 91 -16.12 0.71 14.49
N GLY A 92 -15.87 0.93 13.20
CA GLY A 92 -14.65 1.59 12.72
C GLY A 92 -13.41 0.68 12.71
N THR A 93 -13.61 -0.63 12.66
CA THR A 93 -12.53 -1.60 12.50
C THR A 93 -12.84 -2.59 11.37
N TRP A 94 -11.79 -3.07 10.72
CA TRP A 94 -11.85 -4.13 9.73
C TRP A 94 -11.01 -5.31 10.17
N THR A 95 -11.56 -6.52 10.07
CA THR A 95 -10.86 -7.77 10.36
C THR A 95 -10.52 -8.49 9.06
N PHE A 96 -9.22 -8.69 8.81
CA PHE A 96 -8.70 -9.39 7.65
C PHE A 96 -8.36 -10.83 8.03
N THR A 97 -8.85 -11.81 7.26
CA THR A 97 -8.50 -13.22 7.43
C THR A 97 -7.87 -13.74 6.16
N PHE A 98 -6.57 -14.04 6.19
CA PHE A 98 -5.82 -14.41 5.00
C PHE A 98 -4.73 -15.41 5.32
N ARG A 99 -4.26 -16.12 4.30
CA ARG A 99 -3.18 -17.10 4.43
C ARG A 99 -1.88 -16.55 3.87
N GLY A 100 -0.78 -17.20 4.24
CA GLY A 100 0.52 -16.91 3.64
C GLY A 100 1.39 -18.15 3.47
N THR A 101 2.33 -18.01 2.54
CA THR A 101 3.27 -19.05 2.11
C THR A 101 4.71 -18.59 2.35
N MET A 102 5.63 -19.54 2.47
CA MET A 102 7.06 -19.23 2.38
C MET A 102 7.41 -18.84 0.92
N PRO A 103 8.34 -17.90 0.69
CA PRO A 103 8.77 -17.59 -0.67
C PRO A 103 9.24 -18.85 -1.43
N GLY A 104 8.65 -19.08 -2.62
CA GLY A 104 8.93 -20.26 -3.44
C GLY A 104 7.99 -21.44 -3.19
N GLU A 105 7.17 -21.40 -2.14
CA GLU A 105 6.15 -22.40 -1.85
C GLU A 105 4.77 -21.99 -2.36
N THR A 106 3.94 -22.99 -2.67
CA THR A 106 2.55 -22.81 -3.14
C THR A 106 1.52 -23.23 -2.10
N ILE A 107 1.91 -23.97 -1.06
CA ILE A 107 1.03 -24.46 -0.01
C ILE A 107 1.09 -23.48 1.17
N PRO A 108 -0.02 -22.85 1.58
CA PRO A 108 0.00 -21.94 2.73
C PRO A 108 0.24 -22.69 4.04
N SER A 109 1.18 -22.20 4.84
CA SER A 109 1.56 -22.79 6.12
C SER A 109 0.97 -22.02 7.31
N TYR A 110 0.57 -20.77 7.10
CA TYR A 110 0.02 -19.90 8.13
C TYR A 110 -1.29 -19.25 7.68
N GLU A 111 -2.18 -19.06 8.66
CA GLU A 111 -3.35 -18.21 8.60
C GLU A 111 -3.20 -17.08 9.61
N SER A 112 -3.57 -15.87 9.19
CA SER A 112 -3.53 -14.67 10.00
C SER A 112 -4.93 -14.06 10.06
N VAL A 113 -5.38 -13.70 11.26
CA VAL A 113 -6.57 -12.89 11.51
C VAL A 113 -6.10 -11.61 12.17
N VAL A 114 -6.31 -10.48 11.50
CA VAL A 114 -5.80 -9.17 11.93
C VAL A 114 -6.91 -8.15 11.90
N THR A 115 -7.22 -7.56 13.06
CA THR A 115 -8.15 -6.45 13.18
C THR A 115 -7.39 -5.12 13.15
N VAL A 116 -7.85 -4.19 12.32
CA VAL A 116 -7.25 -2.86 12.17
C VAL A 116 -8.32 -1.78 12.31
N SER A 117 -8.08 -0.78 13.16
CA SER A 117 -8.98 0.37 13.27
C SER A 117 -8.73 1.42 12.19
N THR A 118 -9.71 2.30 11.95
CA THR A 118 -9.56 3.49 11.09
C THR A 118 -8.42 4.42 11.53
N GLU A 119 -8.13 4.44 12.83
CA GLU A 119 -7.00 5.18 13.42
C GLU A 119 -5.63 4.50 13.18
N GLY A 120 -5.63 3.26 12.70
CA GLY A 120 -4.42 2.48 12.41
C GLY A 120 -3.92 1.63 13.57
N ASN A 121 -4.71 1.42 14.62
CA ASN A 121 -4.38 0.45 15.67
C ASN A 121 -4.51 -0.96 15.09
N VAL A 122 -3.52 -1.82 15.36
CA VAL A 122 -3.43 -3.17 14.80
C VAL A 122 -3.45 -4.21 15.93
N THR A 123 -4.37 -5.16 15.84
CA THR A 123 -4.49 -6.31 16.73
C THR A 123 -4.34 -7.60 15.94
N MET A 124 -3.40 -8.46 16.34
CA MET A 124 -3.22 -9.80 15.78
C MET A 124 -4.10 -10.78 16.55
N ASP A 125 -5.30 -11.08 16.04
CA ASP A 125 -6.26 -11.95 16.71
C ASP A 125 -5.86 -13.43 16.60
N TYR A 126 -5.24 -13.80 15.48
CA TYR A 126 -4.68 -15.13 15.26
C TYR A 126 -3.48 -15.06 14.30
N ASN A 127 -2.44 -15.85 14.58
CA ASN A 127 -1.35 -16.08 13.64
C ASN A 127 -0.72 -17.45 13.90
N GLY A 128 -1.03 -18.43 13.07
CA GLY A 128 -0.63 -19.81 13.30
C GLY A 128 -0.93 -20.73 12.13
N PRO A 129 -0.82 -22.07 12.32
CA PRO A 129 -1.09 -23.05 11.28
C PRO A 129 -2.47 -22.87 10.63
N VAL A 130 -2.56 -23.10 9.32
CA VAL A 130 -3.85 -23.01 8.62
C VAL A 130 -4.90 -23.93 9.26
N ARG A 131 -6.05 -23.35 9.63
CA ARG A 131 -7.17 -24.10 10.21
C ARG A 131 -7.97 -24.75 9.09
N ALA A 132 -8.48 -25.96 9.34
CA ALA A 132 -9.43 -26.59 8.42
C ALA A 132 -10.70 -25.72 8.35
N SER A 133 -11.19 -25.46 7.14
CA SER A 133 -12.53 -24.91 6.97
C SER A 133 -13.52 -26.01 7.36
N THR A 134 -14.16 -25.89 8.52
CA THR A 134 -15.31 -26.73 8.85
C THR A 134 -16.40 -26.44 7.80
N PRO A 135 -16.92 -27.45 7.09
CA PRO A 135 -17.98 -27.27 6.09
C PRO A 135 -19.30 -26.78 6.71
#